data_AF-G9WIK9-F1
#
_entry.id   AF-G9WIK9-F1
#
_cell.length_a   1.000
_cell.length_b   1.000
_cell.length_c   1.000
_cell.angle_alpha   90.00
_cell.angle_beta   90.00
_cell.angle_gamma   90.00
#
_symmetry.space_group_name_H-M   'P 1'
#
loop_
_entity.id
_entity.type
_entity.pdbx_description
1 polymer ?
#
loop_
_entity_poly.entity_id
_entity_poly.type
_entity_poly.pdbx_seq_one_letter_code
_entity_poly.pdbx_strand_id
1 'polypeptide(L)'
;MTKSNIVIVGGGFGGIYAAKSLAKRLKKNSDVHITIIDKHSYMTYMTELYEVAADRVAPSAIQYDLHNLFSHRKNVSIVTDEVTGIDRQKKQVIAKNSRYDYDYLLLSVGSQPNTFGTPGVDEYGYMLGSVDEAINLKHAIEAHIRAGAAEQDPDKRKSLLTISVVGSGFTGIEMTGELLDWKKILAKENKIDPSEIRLALIEMAPTLMNMLDRKDADKGEKYLVKHGVEILKNTDVVSVGQHTIDFKGGDSFQTSTLIWTAGIKAADSIKQFGLSQGHAGRLLVNKQGQSVDDANIYAFGDVSLTDADGSGKGQPQTVQGAEAGAHVAAKNVALAISGEEPNAVFEGKYSGFVIAISSKYGVAHIGKNTHLSGFWAQAVKHMINFMYFFQITNAYYFWLYFRHEFFNTANERNLFHGYVSRQGNVLWSVPARLFLGAAWLVDVSHKVSGEGSWFVNKLRLSSFDWLVTNTTSGATPKSGAAAATAKAAKATFSLSYEYGHQPMLIFQHMPKWYYDVTKFMIPNTNMAFFMQKTMTILELLIGLALIVGLFTWLASAASVAFVVIFSLSSMFYWTNIWMIPIAIAAMNGSGRIFGLDKYAMPWIGKHLRHWWYGKEKAIYKK
;
A
#
# COMPACT_ATOMS: atom_id res chain seq x y z
N MET A 1 20.89 -5.97 44.77
CA MET A 1 21.87 -5.50 43.77
C MET A 1 21.26 -4.28 43.08
N THR A 2 22.04 -3.24 42.81
CA THR A 2 21.55 -1.98 42.20
C THR A 2 21.12 -2.25 40.76
N LYS A 3 19.90 -1.84 40.40
CA LYS A 3 19.40 -1.97 39.02
C LYS A 3 20.26 -1.14 38.08
N SER A 4 20.73 -1.73 36.98
CA SER A 4 21.47 -1.02 35.93
C SER A 4 20.51 -0.43 34.91
N ASN A 5 20.57 0.88 34.72
CA ASN A 5 19.70 1.63 33.82
C ASN A 5 20.42 1.90 32.49
N ILE A 6 19.87 1.39 31.39
CA ILE A 6 20.31 1.70 30.04
C ILE A 6 19.29 2.64 29.41
N VAL A 7 19.71 3.84 29.05
CA VAL A 7 18.85 4.81 28.35
C VAL A 7 19.27 4.90 26.89
N ILE A 8 18.31 4.82 25.98
CA ILE A 8 18.49 4.95 24.54
C ILE A 8 17.69 6.18 24.09
N VAL A 9 18.37 7.16 23.50
CA VAL A 9 17.74 8.37 22.98
C VAL A 9 17.61 8.26 21.47
N GLY A 10 16.36 8.23 20.99
CA GLY A 10 15.99 8.03 19.59
C GLY A 10 15.49 6.62 19.30
N GLY A 11 14.23 6.51 18.90
CA GLY A 11 13.51 5.30 18.48
C GLY A 11 13.56 5.03 16.98
N GLY A 12 14.60 5.51 16.28
CA GLY A 12 14.85 5.21 14.87
C GLY A 12 15.50 3.83 14.66
N PHE A 13 16.03 3.60 13.44
CA PHE A 13 16.68 2.32 13.07
C PHE A 13 17.72 1.87 14.10
N GLY A 14 18.73 2.71 14.38
CA GLY A 14 19.80 2.38 15.32
C GLY A 14 19.26 2.06 16.72
N GLY A 15 18.42 2.93 17.28
CA GLY A 15 17.85 2.76 18.62
C GLY A 15 17.06 1.46 18.76
N ILE A 16 16.26 1.10 17.75
CA ILE A 16 15.50 -0.15 17.73
C ILE A 16 16.44 -1.36 17.69
N TYR A 17 17.43 -1.35 16.81
CA TYR A 17 18.42 -2.44 16.75
C TYR A 17 19.19 -2.59 18.07
N ALA A 18 19.59 -1.48 18.68
CA ALA A 18 20.29 -1.48 19.96
C ALA A 18 19.41 -2.06 21.07
N ALA A 19 18.19 -1.56 21.21
CA ALA A 19 17.23 -2.02 22.21
C ALA A 19 16.89 -3.51 22.04
N LYS A 20 16.62 -3.96 20.80
CA LYS A 20 16.33 -5.37 20.51
C LYS A 20 17.52 -6.27 20.83
N SER A 21 18.74 -5.83 20.50
CA SER A 21 19.96 -6.57 20.79
C SER A 21 20.22 -6.66 22.29
N LEU A 22 20.14 -5.54 23.02
CA LEU A 22 20.27 -5.49 24.48
C LEU A 22 19.20 -6.34 25.17
N ALA A 23 17.93 -6.19 24.80
CA ALA A 23 16.83 -6.94 25.38
C ALA A 23 16.97 -8.45 25.17
N LYS A 24 17.59 -8.88 24.06
CA LYS A 24 17.91 -10.30 23.81
C LYS A 24 19.10 -10.78 24.64
N ARG A 25 20.20 -10.02 24.68
CA ARG A 25 21.44 -10.36 25.39
C ARG A 25 21.25 -10.41 26.90
N LEU A 26 20.51 -9.45 27.45
CA LEU A 26 20.31 -9.25 28.88
C LEU A 26 18.96 -9.80 29.37
N LYS A 27 18.28 -10.64 28.56
CA LYS A 27 16.94 -11.18 28.86
C LYS A 27 16.84 -11.88 30.23
N LYS A 28 17.92 -12.52 30.67
CA LYS A 28 17.98 -13.28 31.92
C LYS A 28 18.35 -12.41 33.13
N ASN A 29 18.79 -11.18 32.91
CA ASN A 29 19.22 -10.28 33.98
C ASN A 29 18.04 -9.40 34.40
N SER A 30 17.40 -9.74 35.53
CA SER A 30 16.27 -8.98 36.10
C SER A 30 16.66 -7.60 36.62
N ASP A 31 17.96 -7.36 36.82
CA ASP A 31 18.47 -6.12 37.38
C ASP A 31 18.77 -5.08 36.29
N VAL A 32 18.57 -5.40 35.01
CA VAL A 32 18.77 -4.44 33.90
C VAL A 32 17.44 -3.89 33.41
N HIS A 33 17.34 -2.58 33.33
CA HIS A 33 16.21 -1.89 32.71
C HIS A 33 16.65 -1.06 31.50
N ILE A 34 15.94 -1.21 30.39
CA ILE A 34 16.20 -0.47 29.14
C ILE A 34 15.06 0.53 28.95
N THR A 35 15.38 1.81 28.80
CA THR A 35 14.41 2.87 28.50
C THR A 35 14.72 3.47 27.13
N ILE A 36 13.77 3.44 26.22
CA ILE A 36 13.86 4.15 24.93
C ILE A 36 13.07 5.45 25.05
N ILE A 37 13.72 6.58 24.77
CA ILE A 37 13.11 7.91 24.77
C ILE A 37 13.08 8.42 23.33
N ASP A 38 11.89 8.70 22.81
CA ASP A 38 11.71 9.33 21.50
C ASP A 38 10.65 10.44 21.59
N LYS A 39 10.76 11.47 20.74
CA LYS A 39 9.77 12.56 20.68
C LYS A 39 8.42 12.11 20.12
N HIS A 40 8.36 10.96 19.45
CA HIS A 40 7.15 10.35 18.92
C HIS A 40 6.91 8.97 19.56
N SER A 41 5.65 8.54 19.61
CA SER A 41 5.28 7.18 20.06
C SER A 41 5.52 6.10 18.99
N TYR A 42 6.02 6.48 17.82
CA TYR A 42 6.25 5.62 16.67
C TYR A 42 7.66 5.83 16.09
N MET A 43 8.19 4.78 15.48
CA MET A 43 9.33 4.84 14.59
C MET A 43 8.88 5.37 13.23
N THR A 44 9.60 6.35 12.69
CA THR A 44 9.47 6.72 11.27
C THR A 44 10.40 5.84 10.43
N TYR A 45 9.85 5.16 9.43
CA TYR A 45 10.62 4.45 8.42
C TYR A 45 11.18 5.44 7.39
N MET A 46 12.24 6.15 7.79
CA MET A 46 12.79 7.33 7.09
C MET A 46 13.12 7.07 5.61
N THR A 47 13.43 5.83 5.24
CA THR A 47 13.80 5.42 3.88
C THR A 47 12.63 5.35 2.91
N GLU A 48 11.42 5.71 3.33
CA GLU A 48 10.20 5.79 2.50
C GLU A 48 9.50 7.16 2.63
N LEU A 49 10.14 8.17 3.22
CA LEU A 49 9.56 9.52 3.35
C LEU A 49 9.17 10.15 2.00
N TYR A 50 9.99 9.93 0.98
CA TYR A 50 9.76 10.44 -0.38
C TYR A 50 8.47 9.87 -1.00
N GLU A 51 8.04 8.69 -0.54
CA GLU A 51 6.82 8.04 -0.99
C GLU A 51 5.61 8.79 -0.42
N VAL A 52 5.63 9.13 0.87
CA VAL A 52 4.59 9.96 1.49
C VAL A 52 4.53 11.34 0.85
N ALA A 53 5.69 11.97 0.64
CA ALA A 53 5.80 13.30 0.02
C ALA A 53 5.21 13.35 -1.40
N ALA A 54 5.22 12.23 -2.11
CA ALA A 54 4.69 12.13 -3.46
C ALA A 54 3.32 11.44 -3.56
N ASP A 55 2.58 11.28 -2.44
CA ASP A 55 1.29 10.59 -2.40
C ASP A 55 1.33 9.12 -2.90
N ARG A 56 2.51 8.49 -2.74
CA ARG A 56 2.78 7.05 -2.52
C ARG A 56 1.74 6.22 -1.82
N VAL A 57 1.79 6.48 -0.54
CA VAL A 57 1.40 5.67 0.59
C VAL A 57 0.98 6.68 1.65
N ALA A 58 0.05 6.29 2.50
CA ALA A 58 -0.36 7.15 3.60
C ALA A 58 0.79 7.29 4.62
N PRO A 59 0.86 8.39 5.38
CA PRO A 59 1.84 8.55 6.47
C PRO A 59 1.88 7.36 7.44
N SER A 60 0.73 6.77 7.73
CA SER A 60 0.61 5.60 8.62
C SER A 60 1.29 4.34 8.09
N ALA A 61 1.60 4.25 6.79
CA ALA A 61 2.30 3.09 6.21
C ALA A 61 3.78 3.03 6.63
N ILE A 62 4.36 4.17 7.01
CA ILE A 62 5.77 4.32 7.41
C ILE A 62 5.95 4.65 8.90
N GLN A 63 4.86 4.69 9.66
CA GLN A 63 4.87 4.93 11.11
C GLN A 63 4.62 3.62 11.86
N TYR A 64 5.64 3.12 12.56
CA TYR A 64 5.55 1.88 13.33
C TYR A 64 5.56 2.15 14.82
N ASP A 65 4.43 1.89 15.47
CA ASP A 65 4.25 2.07 16.92
C ASP A 65 5.35 1.37 17.74
N LEU A 66 6.05 2.14 18.58
CA LEU A 66 7.18 1.65 19.37
C LEU A 66 6.71 0.63 20.42
N HIS A 67 5.54 0.80 21.03
CA HIS A 67 5.02 -0.17 21.99
C HIS A 67 4.76 -1.53 21.34
N ASN A 68 4.19 -1.56 20.13
CA ASN A 68 3.99 -2.78 19.37
C ASN A 68 5.31 -3.46 18.98
N LEU A 69 6.36 -2.68 18.71
CA LEU A 69 7.69 -3.22 18.45
C LEU A 69 8.29 -3.93 19.68
N PHE A 70 7.98 -3.48 20.90
CA PHE A 70 8.59 -3.99 22.14
C PHE A 70 7.61 -4.72 23.08
N SER A 71 6.36 -4.95 22.69
CA SER A 71 5.29 -5.54 23.53
C SER A 71 5.64 -6.86 24.23
N HIS A 72 6.52 -7.68 23.63
CA HIS A 72 6.99 -8.95 24.21
C HIS A 72 8.28 -8.83 25.04
N ARG A 73 8.81 -7.61 25.24
CA ARG A 73 10.07 -7.35 25.95
C ARG A 73 9.79 -6.69 27.30
N LYS A 74 9.66 -7.51 28.35
CA LYS A 74 9.35 -7.04 29.72
C LYS A 74 10.40 -6.13 30.34
N ASN A 75 11.62 -6.12 29.82
CA ASN A 75 12.73 -5.30 30.32
C ASN A 75 12.93 -4.00 29.55
N VAL A 76 12.03 -3.66 28.61
CA VAL A 76 12.10 -2.44 27.81
C VAL A 76 10.90 -1.55 28.11
N SER A 77 11.17 -0.31 28.51
CA SER A 77 10.19 0.77 28.65
C SER A 77 10.31 1.73 27.46
N ILE A 78 9.16 2.22 26.99
CA ILE A 78 9.08 3.25 25.97
C ILE A 78 8.58 4.52 26.63
N VAL A 79 9.25 5.63 26.35
CA VAL A 79 8.95 6.96 26.83
C VAL A 79 8.80 7.88 25.63
N THR A 80 7.67 8.56 25.54
CA THR A 80 7.47 9.63 24.56
C THR A 80 7.79 10.97 25.23
N ASP A 81 9.02 11.45 25.03
CA ASP A 81 9.50 12.74 25.54
C ASP A 81 10.62 13.29 24.63
N GLU A 82 10.80 14.60 24.64
CA GLU A 82 11.82 15.28 23.83
C GLU A 82 13.06 15.55 24.67
N VAL A 83 14.18 14.92 24.32
CA VAL A 83 15.45 15.12 25.02
C VAL A 83 16.08 16.45 24.64
N THR A 84 16.40 17.25 25.66
CA THR A 84 16.97 18.60 25.51
C THR A 84 18.41 18.69 26.07
N GLY A 85 18.88 17.70 26.82
CA GLY A 85 20.23 17.77 27.40
C GLY A 85 20.69 16.50 28.09
N ILE A 86 21.95 16.51 28.51
CA ILE A 86 22.58 15.43 29.29
C ILE A 86 23.34 16.07 30.45
N ASP A 87 23.03 15.66 31.68
CA ASP A 87 23.84 15.96 32.87
C ASP A 87 24.76 14.77 33.15
N ARG A 88 26.02 14.89 32.70
CA ARG A 88 27.02 13.84 32.83
C ARG A 88 27.51 13.64 34.27
N GLN A 89 27.44 14.67 35.11
CA GLN A 89 27.87 14.59 36.51
C GLN A 89 26.87 13.77 37.32
N LYS A 90 25.57 14.00 37.10
CA LYS A 90 24.49 13.24 37.74
C LYS A 90 24.08 11.97 37.00
N LYS A 91 24.65 11.75 35.80
CA LYS A 91 24.27 10.69 34.86
C LYS A 91 22.76 10.67 34.56
N GLN A 92 22.24 11.82 34.13
CA GLN A 92 20.83 12.01 33.80
C GLN A 92 20.64 12.50 32.37
N VAL A 93 19.70 11.90 31.66
CA VAL A 93 19.12 12.50 30.44
C VAL A 93 18.06 13.51 30.86
N ILE A 94 18.18 14.73 30.36
CA ILE A 94 17.23 15.82 30.59
C ILE A 94 16.29 15.87 29.38
N ALA A 95 15.01 15.65 29.63
CA ALA A 95 13.96 15.81 28.64
C ALA A 95 12.99 16.92 29.06
N LYS A 96 12.10 17.29 28.15
CA LYS A 96 11.15 18.40 28.34
C LYS A 96 10.26 18.19 29.55
N ASN A 97 9.78 16.97 29.79
CA ASN A 97 8.82 16.69 30.85
C ASN A 97 9.43 15.97 32.06
N SER A 98 10.60 15.36 31.92
CA SER A 98 11.18 14.51 32.97
C SER A 98 12.70 14.34 32.85
N ARG A 99 13.29 13.72 33.87
CA ARG A 99 14.71 13.34 33.92
C ARG A 99 14.83 11.83 34.08
N TYR A 100 15.82 11.25 33.42
CA TYR A 100 16.02 9.79 33.40
C TYR A 100 17.45 9.45 33.76
N ASP A 101 17.64 8.74 34.87
CA ASP A 101 18.95 8.25 35.31
C ASP A 101 19.48 7.17 34.35
N TYR A 102 20.79 7.17 34.10
CA TYR A 102 21.45 6.15 33.29
C TYR A 102 22.76 5.69 33.93
N ASP A 103 23.07 4.41 33.77
CA ASP A 103 24.43 3.89 33.91
C ASP A 103 25.13 3.86 32.56
N TYR A 104 24.37 3.54 31.51
CA TYR A 104 24.81 3.58 30.12
C TYR A 104 23.82 4.35 29.26
N LEU A 105 24.33 5.25 28.43
CA LEU A 105 23.54 6.08 27.53
C LEU A 105 23.89 5.77 26.07
N LEU A 106 22.89 5.50 25.24
CA LEU A 106 23.04 5.24 23.82
C LEU A 106 22.33 6.34 23.04
N LEU A 107 23.06 7.07 22.20
CA LEU A 107 22.57 8.18 21.40
C LEU A 107 22.36 7.75 19.94
N SER A 108 21.11 7.80 19.49
CA SER A 108 20.65 7.45 18.14
C SER A 108 19.63 8.46 17.60
N VAL A 109 19.86 9.75 17.87
CA VAL A 109 18.94 10.85 17.50
C VAL A 109 18.86 11.14 15.99
N GLY A 110 19.69 10.48 15.18
CA GLY A 110 19.64 10.57 13.72
C GLY A 110 20.27 11.87 13.17
N SER A 111 19.80 12.23 11.97
CA SER A 111 20.25 13.39 11.20
C SER A 111 19.08 14.30 10.85
N GLN A 112 19.40 15.46 10.32
CA GLN A 112 18.46 16.38 9.69
C GLN A 112 19.04 16.93 8.39
N PRO A 113 18.21 17.48 7.50
CA PRO A 113 18.67 18.17 6.30
C PRO A 113 19.67 19.30 6.62
N ASN A 114 20.66 19.46 5.74
CA ASN A 114 21.67 20.49 5.84
C ASN A 114 21.53 21.48 4.67
N THR A 115 21.18 22.72 5.00
CA THR A 115 21.05 23.82 4.02
C THR A 115 22.39 24.45 3.65
N PHE A 116 23.44 24.13 4.40
CA PHE A 116 24.78 24.74 4.30
C PHE A 116 24.78 26.27 4.48
N GLY A 117 23.69 26.83 5.05
CA GLY A 117 23.51 28.27 5.17
C GLY A 117 23.21 28.97 3.84
N THR A 118 22.77 28.23 2.82
CA THR A 118 22.37 28.79 1.52
C THR A 118 21.15 29.71 1.71
N PRO A 119 21.25 31.02 1.41
CA PRO A 119 20.17 31.97 1.65
C PRO A 119 18.84 31.57 0.99
N GLY A 120 17.74 31.69 1.74
CA GLY A 120 16.38 31.45 1.26
C GLY A 120 15.94 29.98 1.24
N VAL A 121 16.84 29.02 1.48
CA VAL A 121 16.49 27.60 1.50
C VAL A 121 15.58 27.26 2.68
N ASP A 122 15.81 27.84 3.86
CA ASP A 122 14.97 27.59 5.04
C ASP A 122 13.58 28.26 4.91
N GLU A 123 13.48 29.36 4.15
CA GLU A 123 12.25 30.13 3.96
C GLU A 123 11.38 29.62 2.81
N TYR A 124 11.99 29.19 1.70
CA TYR A 124 11.29 28.84 0.45
C TYR A 124 11.51 27.39 0.01
N GLY A 125 12.46 26.68 0.62
CA GLY A 125 12.74 25.28 0.34
C GLY A 125 11.89 24.33 1.18
N TYR A 126 11.57 23.19 0.60
CA TYR A 126 10.97 22.05 1.30
C TYR A 126 12.03 21.02 1.63
N MET A 127 11.98 20.58 2.88
CA MET A 127 12.85 19.55 3.43
C MET A 127 12.17 18.19 3.43
N LEU A 128 12.97 17.13 3.61
CA LEU A 128 12.46 15.77 3.72
C LEU A 128 13.21 15.00 4.83
N GLY A 129 13.07 15.46 6.07
CA GLY A 129 13.66 14.85 7.27
C GLY A 129 12.65 14.22 8.23
N SER A 130 11.34 14.43 8.01
CA SER A 130 10.27 13.96 8.90
C SER A 130 8.97 13.70 8.15
N VAL A 131 8.04 12.98 8.80
CA VAL A 131 6.70 12.72 8.23
C VAL A 131 5.93 14.03 8.03
N ASP A 132 6.03 14.97 8.96
CA ASP A 132 5.34 16.26 8.88
C ASP A 132 5.86 17.09 7.70
N GLU A 133 7.18 17.12 7.50
CA GLU A 133 7.78 17.76 6.33
C GLU A 133 7.34 17.10 5.01
N ALA A 134 7.26 15.76 4.97
CA ALA A 134 6.77 15.04 3.80
C ALA A 134 5.29 15.39 3.48
N ILE A 135 4.43 15.46 4.50
CA ILE A 135 3.03 15.87 4.34
C ILE A 135 2.93 17.32 3.87
N ASN A 136 3.73 18.22 4.47
CA ASN A 136 3.76 19.63 4.07
C ASN A 136 4.20 19.80 2.62
N LEU A 137 5.23 19.06 2.19
CA LEU A 137 5.69 19.04 0.80
C LEU A 137 4.60 18.52 -0.15
N LYS A 138 3.91 17.42 0.21
CA LYS A 138 2.78 16.90 -0.58
C LYS A 138 1.72 17.99 -0.81
N HIS A 139 1.27 18.64 0.26
CA HIS A 139 0.25 19.69 0.17
C HIS A 139 0.73 20.91 -0.63
N ALA A 140 1.99 21.29 -0.50
CA ALA A 140 2.58 22.38 -1.28
C ALA A 140 2.58 22.07 -2.78
N ILE A 141 2.99 20.86 -3.18
CA ILE A 141 2.96 20.42 -4.57
C ILE A 141 1.52 20.49 -5.11
N GLU A 142 0.54 19.92 -4.41
CA GLU A 142 -0.86 19.96 -4.83
C GLU A 142 -1.39 21.40 -4.96
N ALA A 143 -1.02 22.29 -4.02
CA ALA A 143 -1.42 23.68 -4.02
C ALA A 143 -0.82 24.45 -5.20
N HIS A 144 0.49 24.32 -5.45
CA HIS A 144 1.18 24.98 -6.56
C HIS A 144 0.69 24.48 -7.92
N ILE A 145 0.49 23.17 -8.08
CA ILE A 145 -0.05 22.63 -9.35
C ILE A 145 -1.48 23.11 -9.59
N ARG A 146 -2.33 23.16 -8.55
CA ARG A 146 -3.69 23.68 -8.66
C ARG A 146 -3.71 25.16 -9.02
N ALA A 147 -2.84 25.96 -8.38
CA ALA A 147 -2.68 27.38 -8.70
C ALA A 147 -2.19 27.57 -10.14
N GLY A 148 -1.15 26.82 -10.54
CA GLY A 148 -0.62 26.83 -11.89
C GLY A 148 -1.66 26.45 -12.94
N ALA A 149 -2.53 25.48 -12.66
CA ALA A 149 -3.61 25.10 -13.55
C ALA A 149 -4.63 26.24 -13.80
N ALA A 150 -4.87 27.10 -12.82
CA ALA A 150 -5.77 28.25 -12.91
C ALA A 150 -5.10 29.52 -13.49
N GLU A 151 -3.77 29.59 -13.42
CA GLU A 151 -2.98 30.75 -13.85
C GLU A 151 -3.01 30.95 -15.37
N GLN A 152 -3.15 32.22 -15.78
CA GLN A 152 -3.23 32.67 -17.18
C GLN A 152 -1.95 33.33 -17.65
N ASP A 153 -1.18 33.93 -16.73
CA ASP A 153 0.15 34.47 -17.02
C ASP A 153 1.12 33.30 -17.33
N PRO A 154 1.68 33.21 -18.56
CA PRO A 154 2.52 32.09 -18.96
C PRO A 154 3.75 31.88 -18.09
N ASP A 155 4.39 32.95 -17.61
CA ASP A 155 5.64 32.86 -16.85
C ASP A 155 5.36 32.39 -15.42
N LYS A 156 4.31 32.93 -14.79
CA LYS A 156 3.86 32.47 -13.47
C LYS A 156 3.35 31.04 -13.52
N ARG A 157 2.56 30.69 -14.55
CA ARG A 157 2.08 29.32 -14.77
C ARG A 157 3.26 28.36 -14.88
N LYS A 158 4.29 28.71 -15.67
CA LYS A 158 5.50 27.90 -15.81
C LYS A 158 6.22 27.71 -14.47
N SER A 159 6.37 28.74 -13.66
CA SER A 159 7.00 28.63 -12.33
C SER A 159 6.18 27.75 -11.39
N LEU A 160 4.87 27.94 -11.31
CA LEU A 160 3.95 27.17 -10.45
C LEU A 160 3.89 25.67 -10.83
N LEU A 161 4.01 25.37 -12.12
CA LEU A 161 4.03 24.00 -12.64
C LEU A 161 5.44 23.39 -12.68
N THR A 162 6.46 24.08 -12.18
CA THR A 162 7.83 23.54 -12.09
C THR A 162 8.14 23.09 -10.66
N ILE A 163 8.64 21.86 -10.54
CA ILE A 163 9.12 21.25 -9.30
C ILE A 163 10.62 20.96 -9.47
N SER A 164 11.44 21.51 -8.58
CA SER A 164 12.89 21.40 -8.60
C SER A 164 13.38 20.59 -7.41
N VAL A 165 14.26 19.63 -7.64
CA VAL A 165 14.96 18.86 -6.62
C VAL A 165 16.44 19.23 -6.68
N VAL A 166 16.99 19.71 -5.56
CA VAL A 166 18.41 20.07 -5.45
C VAL A 166 19.14 18.94 -4.74
N GLY A 167 20.18 18.41 -5.38
CA GLY A 167 20.99 17.28 -4.93
C GLY A 167 20.59 15.96 -5.58
N SER A 168 21.57 15.22 -6.09
CA SER A 168 21.40 13.90 -6.73
C SER A 168 21.85 12.73 -5.85
N GLY A 169 21.75 12.91 -4.53
CA GLY A 169 21.90 11.86 -3.52
C GLY A 169 20.80 10.80 -3.61
N PHE A 170 20.79 9.84 -2.69
CA PHE A 170 19.73 8.84 -2.56
C PHE A 170 18.33 9.49 -2.56
N THR A 171 18.12 10.39 -1.59
CA THR A 171 16.84 11.06 -1.36
C THR A 171 16.38 11.87 -2.56
N GLY A 172 17.28 12.63 -3.19
CA GLY A 172 16.92 13.47 -4.34
C GLY A 172 16.49 12.66 -5.56
N ILE A 173 17.17 11.55 -5.83
CA ILE A 173 16.84 10.66 -6.95
C ILE A 173 15.54 9.89 -6.67
N GLU A 174 15.37 9.36 -5.45
CA GLU A 174 14.13 8.68 -5.03
C GLU A 174 12.92 9.62 -5.10
N MET A 175 13.07 10.85 -4.60
CA MET A 175 12.03 11.88 -4.68
C MET A 175 11.70 12.26 -6.13
N THR A 176 12.72 12.52 -6.96
CA THR A 176 12.53 12.84 -8.39
C THR A 176 11.79 11.70 -9.11
N GLY A 177 12.15 10.46 -8.76
CA GLY A 177 11.52 9.26 -9.30
C GLY A 177 10.04 9.12 -8.94
N GLU A 178 9.68 9.40 -7.69
CA GLU A 178 8.27 9.41 -7.28
C GLU A 178 7.47 10.56 -7.92
N LEU A 179 8.08 11.74 -8.06
CA LEU A 179 7.45 12.87 -8.76
C LEU A 179 7.16 12.55 -10.23
N LEU A 180 8.03 11.77 -10.89
CA LEU A 180 7.80 11.32 -12.26
C LEU A 180 6.51 10.50 -12.39
N ASP A 181 6.24 9.61 -11.44
CA ASP A 181 5.01 8.83 -11.42
C ASP A 181 3.80 9.70 -11.03
N TRP A 182 3.96 10.57 -10.05
CA TRP A 182 2.86 11.38 -9.52
C TRP A 182 2.41 12.50 -10.46
N LYS A 183 3.33 13.09 -11.23
CA LYS A 183 3.08 14.14 -12.23
C LYS A 183 1.87 13.85 -13.13
N LYS A 184 1.72 12.60 -13.60
CA LYS A 184 0.60 12.22 -14.49
C LYS A 184 -0.76 12.28 -13.78
N ILE A 185 -0.78 11.95 -12.50
CA ILE A 185 -1.97 11.96 -11.66
C ILE A 185 -2.35 13.42 -11.37
N LEU A 186 -1.39 14.22 -10.93
CA LEU A 186 -1.55 15.66 -10.69
C LEU A 186 -2.12 16.39 -11.91
N ALA A 187 -1.56 16.13 -13.09
CA ALA A 187 -2.04 16.73 -14.34
C ALA A 187 -3.48 16.33 -14.67
N LYS A 188 -3.82 15.05 -14.50
CA LYS A 188 -5.18 14.53 -14.72
C LYS A 188 -6.20 15.15 -13.76
N GLU A 189 -5.86 15.25 -12.48
CA GLU A 189 -6.73 15.81 -11.44
C GLU A 189 -6.99 17.31 -11.65
N ASN A 190 -5.99 18.02 -12.17
CA ASN A 190 -6.07 19.45 -12.46
C ASN A 190 -6.45 19.76 -13.92
N LYS A 191 -6.74 18.73 -14.73
CA LYS A 191 -7.19 18.86 -16.13
C LYS A 191 -6.23 19.66 -17.03
N ILE A 192 -4.92 19.51 -16.82
CA ILE A 192 -3.85 20.12 -17.62
C ILE A 192 -3.04 19.06 -18.38
N ASP A 193 -2.24 19.48 -19.35
CA ASP A 193 -1.36 18.53 -20.04
C ASP A 193 -0.22 18.11 -19.10
N PRO A 194 0.07 16.81 -18.93
CA PRO A 194 1.20 16.36 -18.12
C PRO A 194 2.52 17.00 -18.53
N SER A 195 2.75 17.32 -19.80
CA SER A 195 3.99 17.98 -20.26
C SER A 195 4.20 19.38 -19.69
N GLU A 196 3.15 20.06 -19.21
CA GLU A 196 3.27 21.38 -18.57
C GLU A 196 3.94 21.30 -17.19
N ILE A 197 3.81 20.18 -16.48
CA ILE A 197 4.46 20.00 -15.18
C ILE A 197 5.94 19.67 -15.42
N ARG A 198 6.85 20.56 -15.07
CA ARG A 198 8.29 20.39 -15.28
C ARG A 198 8.94 19.82 -14.02
N LEU A 199 9.80 18.82 -14.19
CA LEU A 199 10.63 18.28 -13.11
C LEU A 199 12.08 18.59 -13.43
N ALA A 200 12.77 19.27 -12.51
CA ALA A 200 14.18 19.60 -12.64
C ALA A 200 14.99 18.97 -11.52
N LEU A 201 16.09 18.30 -11.86
CA LEU A 201 17.08 17.79 -10.92
C LEU A 201 18.36 18.61 -11.08
N ILE A 202 18.74 19.33 -10.01
CA ILE A 202 19.86 20.26 -10.00
C ILE A 202 20.98 19.67 -9.15
N GLU A 203 22.19 19.59 -9.71
CA GLU A 203 23.36 18.99 -9.09
C GLU A 203 24.61 19.86 -9.32
N MET A 204 25.35 20.11 -8.25
CA MET A 204 26.61 20.87 -8.29
C MET A 204 27.73 20.06 -8.96
N ALA A 205 27.72 18.74 -8.80
CA ALA A 205 28.72 17.86 -9.39
C ALA A 205 28.52 17.66 -10.92
N PRO A 206 29.58 17.26 -11.65
CA PRO A 206 29.47 16.91 -13.07
C PRO A 206 28.68 15.62 -13.34
N THR A 207 28.42 14.82 -12.29
CA THR A 207 27.82 13.50 -12.37
C THR A 207 26.79 13.28 -11.28
N LEU A 208 25.74 12.53 -11.60
CA LEU A 208 24.68 12.14 -10.65
C LEU A 208 25.03 10.85 -9.91
N MET A 209 24.39 10.63 -8.76
CA MET A 209 24.46 9.38 -7.98
C MET A 209 25.90 8.91 -7.73
N ASN A 210 26.75 9.80 -7.21
CA ASN A 210 28.19 9.55 -7.04
C ASN A 210 28.54 8.44 -6.04
N MET A 211 27.55 7.92 -5.33
CA MET A 211 27.65 6.75 -4.45
C MET A 211 27.55 5.41 -5.19
N LEU A 212 27.10 5.42 -6.44
CA LEU A 212 27.02 4.23 -7.29
C LEU A 212 28.20 4.16 -8.25
N ASP A 213 28.47 2.95 -8.73
CA ASP A 213 29.36 2.76 -9.86
C ASP A 213 28.83 3.49 -11.09
N ARG A 214 29.73 4.07 -11.87
CA ARG A 214 29.37 4.97 -12.99
C ARG A 214 28.39 4.32 -13.97
N LYS A 215 28.54 3.03 -14.25
CA LYS A 215 27.64 2.28 -15.14
C LYS A 215 26.19 2.22 -14.63
N ASP A 216 25.98 2.15 -13.32
CA ASP A 216 24.63 2.07 -12.75
C ASP A 216 24.01 3.45 -12.58
N ALA A 217 24.81 4.43 -12.16
CA ALA A 217 24.39 5.83 -12.16
C ALA A 217 24.00 6.31 -13.57
N ASP A 218 24.74 5.93 -14.63
CA ASP A 218 24.41 6.26 -16.02
C ASP A 218 23.07 5.66 -16.47
N LYS A 219 22.72 4.47 -15.98
CA LYS A 219 21.40 3.86 -16.28
C LYS A 219 20.29 4.66 -15.63
N GLY A 220 20.46 5.08 -14.38
CA GLY A 220 19.49 5.91 -13.68
C GLY A 220 19.33 7.29 -14.33
N GLU A 221 20.43 7.95 -14.70
CA GLU A 221 20.40 9.22 -15.43
C GLU A 221 19.69 9.08 -16.78
N LYS A 222 20.03 8.05 -17.57
CA LYS A 222 19.34 7.75 -18.83
C LYS A 222 17.84 7.51 -18.63
N TYR A 223 17.45 6.86 -17.54
CA TYR A 223 16.04 6.66 -17.20
C TYR A 223 15.35 7.99 -16.92
N LEU A 224 15.91 8.84 -16.06
CA LEU A 224 15.35 10.16 -15.73
C LEU A 224 15.20 11.05 -16.98
N VAL A 225 16.25 11.17 -17.79
CA VAL A 225 16.23 11.96 -19.04
C VAL A 225 15.17 11.44 -20.01
N LYS A 226 15.11 10.11 -20.20
CA LYS A 226 14.12 9.48 -21.08
C LYS A 226 12.68 9.78 -20.65
N HIS A 227 12.43 10.00 -19.36
CA HIS A 227 11.10 10.31 -18.82
C HIS A 227 10.86 11.83 -18.65
N GLY A 228 11.74 12.67 -19.20
CA GLY A 228 11.52 14.10 -19.30
C GLY A 228 11.90 14.90 -18.05
N VAL A 229 12.79 14.37 -17.21
CA VAL A 229 13.44 15.17 -16.15
C VAL A 229 14.52 16.05 -16.79
N GLU A 230 14.46 17.34 -16.50
CA GLU A 230 15.50 18.30 -16.85
C GLU A 230 16.64 18.17 -15.84
N ILE A 231 17.84 17.85 -16.30
CA ILE A 231 18.99 17.60 -15.42
C ILE A 231 20.00 18.73 -15.62
N LEU A 232 20.22 19.51 -14.57
CA LEU A 232 21.19 20.60 -14.53
C LEU A 232 22.39 20.16 -13.69
N LYS A 233 23.50 19.81 -14.36
CA LYS A 233 24.77 19.41 -13.72
C LYS A 233 25.74 20.57 -13.69
N ASN A 234 26.78 20.50 -12.86
CA ASN A 234 27.72 21.61 -12.66
C ASN A 234 27.00 22.92 -12.30
N THR A 235 25.90 22.82 -11.55
CA THR A 235 25.02 23.94 -11.24
C THR A 235 25.00 24.14 -9.73
N ASP A 236 25.79 25.10 -9.26
CA ASP A 236 25.83 25.48 -7.85
C ASP A 236 24.66 26.43 -7.54
N VAL A 237 23.80 26.06 -6.60
CA VAL A 237 22.75 26.95 -6.07
C VAL A 237 23.36 27.92 -5.08
N VAL A 238 23.14 29.22 -5.27
CA VAL A 238 23.67 30.28 -4.39
C VAL A 238 22.60 30.95 -3.54
N SER A 239 21.36 31.04 -4.03
CA SER A 239 20.21 31.52 -3.27
C SER A 239 18.91 30.95 -3.83
N VAL A 240 17.90 30.91 -2.96
CA VAL A 240 16.54 30.50 -3.32
C VAL A 240 15.60 31.65 -2.99
N GLY A 241 14.76 32.02 -3.95
CA GLY A 241 13.64 32.93 -3.76
C GLY A 241 12.30 32.20 -3.83
N GLN A 242 11.21 32.95 -3.65
CA GLN A 242 9.86 32.38 -3.67
C GLN A 242 9.49 31.67 -4.98
N HIS A 243 9.99 32.17 -6.12
CA HIS A 243 9.67 31.66 -7.45
C HIS A 243 10.92 31.37 -8.30
N THR A 244 12.11 31.43 -7.71
CA THR A 244 13.36 31.32 -8.45
C THR A 244 14.49 30.67 -7.65
N ILE A 245 15.44 30.08 -8.37
CA ILE A 245 16.72 29.60 -7.85
C ILE A 245 17.80 30.36 -8.58
N ASP A 246 18.72 30.97 -7.85
CA ASP A 246 19.87 31.64 -8.45
C ASP A 246 21.07 30.69 -8.43
N PHE A 247 21.79 30.68 -9.55
CA PHE A 247 22.97 29.85 -9.73
C PHE A 247 24.24 30.69 -9.68
N LYS A 248 25.34 30.03 -9.31
CA LYS A 248 26.67 30.61 -9.42
C LYS A 248 26.98 30.90 -10.89
N GLY A 249 27.27 32.16 -11.21
CA GLY A 249 27.48 32.63 -12.58
C GLY A 249 26.40 33.60 -13.07
N GLY A 250 25.31 33.79 -12.32
CA GLY A 250 24.29 34.81 -12.58
C GLY A 250 23.03 34.31 -13.30
N ASP A 251 23.00 33.04 -13.72
CA ASP A 251 21.80 32.41 -14.27
C ASP A 251 20.77 32.13 -13.16
N SER A 252 19.49 32.11 -13.53
CA SER A 252 18.40 31.77 -12.62
C SER A 252 17.42 30.77 -13.23
N PHE A 253 16.72 30.03 -12.37
CA PHE A 253 15.75 29.02 -12.76
C PHE A 253 14.40 29.28 -12.10
N GLN A 254 13.32 29.28 -12.87
CA GLN A 254 11.97 29.55 -12.37
C GLN A 254 11.34 28.28 -11.80
N THR A 255 10.92 28.32 -10.54
CA THR A 255 10.26 27.22 -9.84
C THR A 255 9.53 27.74 -8.61
N SER A 256 8.35 27.20 -8.33
CA SER A 256 7.61 27.52 -7.10
C SER A 256 7.65 26.37 -6.08
N THR A 257 8.21 25.21 -6.45
CA THR A 257 8.42 24.11 -5.50
C THR A 257 9.87 23.68 -5.55
N LEU A 258 10.63 24.00 -4.50
CA LEU A 258 12.01 23.56 -4.35
C LEU A 258 12.12 22.51 -3.26
N ILE A 259 12.70 21.36 -3.57
CA ILE A 259 12.96 20.28 -2.61
C ILE A 259 14.46 20.17 -2.41
N TRP A 260 14.91 20.40 -1.17
CA TRP A 260 16.33 20.41 -0.84
C TRP A 260 16.79 19.05 -0.30
N THR A 261 17.70 18.41 -1.03
CA THR A 261 18.24 17.07 -0.70
C THR A 261 19.76 17.00 -0.82
N ALA A 262 20.43 18.16 -0.83
CA ALA A 262 21.86 18.28 -1.13
C ALA A 262 22.78 17.76 0.00
N GLY A 263 22.26 17.56 1.21
CA GLY A 263 23.04 16.99 2.29
C GLY A 263 22.28 16.88 3.60
N ILE A 264 22.89 16.18 4.55
CA ILE A 264 22.41 16.01 5.91
C ILE A 264 23.52 16.35 6.91
N LYS A 265 23.12 16.67 8.13
CA LYS A 265 23.99 16.90 9.28
C LYS A 265 23.41 16.18 10.50
N ALA A 266 24.17 16.03 11.57
CA ALA A 266 23.62 15.51 12.81
C ALA A 266 22.50 16.43 13.33
N ALA A 267 21.51 15.85 14.03
CA ALA A 267 20.38 16.61 14.57
C ALA A 267 20.85 17.73 15.52
N ASP A 268 20.31 18.95 15.39
CA ASP A 268 20.79 20.12 16.14
C ASP A 268 20.62 19.98 17.66
N SER A 269 19.74 19.10 18.13
CA SER A 269 19.51 18.81 19.55
C SER A 269 20.79 18.38 20.29
N ILE A 270 21.76 17.76 19.60
CA ILE A 270 23.00 17.30 20.25
C ILE A 270 23.95 18.44 20.63
N LYS A 271 23.77 19.65 20.09
CA LYS A 271 24.57 20.82 20.49
C LYS A 271 24.44 21.11 21.99
N GLN A 272 23.28 20.77 22.57
CA GLN A 272 22.98 20.98 23.98
C GLN A 272 23.53 19.85 24.87
N PHE A 273 24.12 18.80 24.29
CA PHE A 273 24.58 17.62 25.04
C PHE A 273 25.99 17.78 25.62
N GLY A 274 26.74 18.82 25.22
CA GLY A 274 28.08 19.09 25.75
C GLY A 274 29.12 18.01 25.43
N LEU A 275 28.91 17.29 24.32
CA LEU A 275 29.83 16.26 23.81
C LEU A 275 30.61 16.81 22.61
N SER A 276 31.84 16.33 22.44
CA SER A 276 32.74 16.71 21.36
C SER A 276 32.16 16.35 19.99
N GLN A 277 32.11 17.33 19.10
CA GLN A 277 31.55 17.21 17.75
C GLN A 277 32.64 17.44 16.70
N GLY A 278 32.53 16.69 15.60
CA GLY A 278 33.38 16.83 14.42
C GLY A 278 32.60 17.34 13.21
N HIS A 279 33.01 16.86 12.04
CA HIS A 279 32.41 17.23 10.76
C HIS A 279 30.88 17.04 10.74
N ALA A 280 30.16 18.01 10.15
CA ALA A 280 28.70 18.05 10.08
C ALA A 280 27.98 17.93 11.45
N GLY A 281 28.64 18.36 12.54
CA GLY A 281 28.10 18.34 13.90
C GLY A 281 28.04 16.95 14.54
N ARG A 282 28.61 15.92 13.91
CA ARG A 282 28.51 14.53 14.40
C ARG A 282 29.37 14.31 15.65
N LEU A 283 28.88 13.51 16.59
CA LEU A 283 29.56 13.18 17.85
C LEU A 283 30.80 12.33 17.63
N LEU A 284 31.94 12.74 18.17
CA LEU A 284 33.18 11.98 18.07
C LEU A 284 33.12 10.71 18.93
N VAL A 285 33.33 9.56 18.31
CA VAL A 285 33.36 8.26 19.00
C VAL A 285 34.59 7.44 18.62
N ASN A 286 35.04 6.59 19.55
CA ASN A 286 36.07 5.58 19.28
C ASN A 286 35.52 4.41 18.43
N LYS A 287 36.39 3.44 18.09
CA LYS A 287 36.01 2.27 17.28
C LYS A 287 34.97 1.36 17.95
N GLN A 288 34.85 1.43 19.28
CA GLN A 288 33.88 0.71 20.10
C GLN A 288 32.52 1.43 20.18
N GLY A 289 32.40 2.62 19.57
CA GLY A 289 31.21 3.45 19.56
C GLY A 289 31.02 4.30 20.82
N GLN A 290 32.01 4.35 21.72
CA GLN A 290 31.98 5.19 22.91
C GLN A 290 32.34 6.62 22.56
N SER A 291 31.68 7.58 23.21
CA SER A 291 32.05 8.99 23.16
C SER A 291 33.50 9.16 23.62
N VAL A 292 34.23 10.05 22.95
CA VAL A 292 35.59 10.45 23.39
C VAL A 292 35.58 11.19 24.73
N ASP A 293 34.43 11.73 25.14
CA ASP A 293 34.29 12.48 26.38
C ASP A 293 33.89 11.59 27.56
N ASP A 294 33.13 10.51 27.33
CA ASP A 294 32.55 9.65 28.36
C ASP A 294 32.43 8.19 27.92
N ALA A 295 33.12 7.29 28.62
CA ALA A 295 33.13 5.85 28.29
C ALA A 295 31.77 5.16 28.49
N ASN A 296 30.84 5.76 29.25
CA ASN A 296 29.50 5.24 29.48
C ASN A 296 28.47 5.71 28.45
N ILE A 297 28.86 6.64 27.57
CA ILE A 297 28.00 7.18 26.52
C ILE A 297 28.45 6.58 25.18
N TYR A 298 27.51 6.01 24.45
CA TYR A 298 27.71 5.45 23.13
C TYR A 298 26.91 6.26 22.11
N ALA A 299 27.43 6.44 20.90
CA ALA A 299 26.69 7.04 19.80
C ALA A 299 26.88 6.23 18.52
N PHE A 300 25.82 6.06 17.73
CA PHE A 300 25.83 5.29 16.49
C PHE A 300 24.77 5.78 15.49
N GLY A 301 24.86 5.32 14.26
CA GLY A 301 24.06 5.84 13.15
C GLY A 301 24.51 7.24 12.76
N ASP A 302 23.60 8.03 12.21
CA ASP A 302 23.94 9.28 11.53
C ASP A 302 24.53 10.36 12.44
N VAL A 303 24.28 10.26 13.75
CA VAL A 303 24.76 11.20 14.77
C VAL A 303 26.24 10.99 15.11
N SER A 304 26.78 9.80 14.88
CA SER A 304 28.14 9.42 15.30
C SER A 304 29.17 9.67 14.21
N LEU A 305 30.40 10.06 14.58
CA LEU A 305 31.57 10.14 13.70
C LEU A 305 32.67 9.25 14.27
N THR A 306 32.94 8.17 13.54
CA THR A 306 34.04 7.24 13.79
C THR A 306 35.01 7.35 12.63
N ASP A 307 36.21 7.84 12.89
CA ASP A 307 37.28 7.87 11.90
C ASP A 307 37.98 6.50 11.82
N ALA A 308 37.24 5.49 11.37
CA ALA A 308 37.72 4.11 11.36
C ALA A 308 38.91 3.90 10.41
N ASP A 309 39.00 4.71 9.35
CA ASP A 309 39.97 4.66 8.26
C ASP A 309 41.03 5.79 8.30
N GLY A 310 40.95 6.72 9.27
CA GLY A 310 41.90 7.83 9.39
C GLY A 310 41.73 8.93 8.34
N SER A 311 40.62 8.91 7.59
CA SER A 311 40.34 9.84 6.50
C SER A 311 39.73 11.16 6.98
N GLY A 312 39.26 11.23 8.23
CA GLY A 312 38.54 12.37 8.80
C GLY A 312 37.12 12.57 8.25
N LYS A 313 36.68 11.78 7.24
CA LYS A 313 35.35 11.89 6.62
C LYS A 313 34.27 11.10 7.36
N GLY A 314 34.68 10.17 8.23
CA GLY A 314 33.81 9.32 9.02
C GLY A 314 32.99 8.33 8.18
N GLN A 315 32.22 7.49 8.86
CA GLN A 315 31.37 6.49 8.24
C GLN A 315 30.17 7.11 7.49
N PRO A 316 29.73 6.52 6.37
CA PRO A 316 28.49 6.88 5.69
C PRO A 316 27.26 6.86 6.61
N GLN A 317 26.40 7.86 6.48
CA GLN A 317 25.13 8.00 7.20
C GLN A 317 24.07 7.15 6.51
N THR A 318 23.96 5.88 6.92
CA THR A 318 23.13 4.85 6.28
C THR A 318 22.47 3.96 7.34
N VAL A 319 21.34 3.34 6.99
CA VAL A 319 20.67 2.37 7.87
C VAL A 319 21.58 1.19 8.23
N GLN A 320 22.36 0.66 7.28
CA GLN A 320 23.34 -0.41 7.57
C GLN A 320 24.41 0.03 8.56
N GLY A 321 24.89 1.28 8.44
CA GLY A 321 25.82 1.86 9.41
C GLY A 321 25.19 2.00 10.81
N ALA A 322 23.93 2.42 10.87
CA ALA A 322 23.18 2.52 12.12
C ALA A 322 22.95 1.15 12.77
N GLU A 323 22.59 0.11 12.01
CA GLU A 323 22.44 -1.26 12.48
C GLU A 323 23.77 -1.81 13.03
N ALA A 324 24.84 -1.71 12.26
CA ALA A 324 26.15 -2.21 12.66
C ALA A 324 26.67 -1.50 13.92
N GLY A 325 26.56 -0.16 13.96
CA GLY A 325 26.93 0.62 15.14
C GLY A 325 26.07 0.28 16.37
N ALA A 326 24.77 0.08 16.19
CA ALA A 326 23.87 -0.34 17.26
C ALA A 326 24.22 -1.72 17.83
N HIS A 327 24.61 -2.67 16.98
CA HIS A 327 25.06 -3.99 17.42
C HIS A 327 26.39 -3.96 18.18
N VAL A 328 27.33 -3.11 17.75
CA VAL A 328 28.60 -2.87 18.45
C VAL A 328 28.33 -2.27 19.83
N ALA A 329 27.58 -1.17 19.91
CA ALA A 329 27.24 -0.51 21.18
C ALA A 329 26.49 -1.46 22.12
N ALA A 330 25.46 -2.16 21.63
CA ALA A 330 24.70 -3.12 22.44
C ALA A 330 25.54 -4.28 22.96
N LYS A 331 26.50 -4.78 22.16
CA LYS A 331 27.42 -5.83 22.61
C LYS A 331 28.36 -5.30 23.70
N ASN A 332 28.95 -4.12 23.49
CA ASN A 332 29.89 -3.52 24.43
C ASN A 332 29.24 -3.16 25.76
N VAL A 333 28.03 -2.60 25.74
CA VAL A 333 27.26 -2.33 26.98
C VAL A 333 26.92 -3.63 27.71
N ALA A 334 26.55 -4.69 26.99
CA ALA A 334 26.28 -5.98 27.63
C ALA A 334 27.53 -6.61 28.28
N LEU A 335 28.70 -6.48 27.63
CA LEU A 335 29.99 -6.91 28.19
C LEU A 335 30.32 -6.12 29.45
N ALA A 336 30.22 -4.79 29.40
CA ALA A 336 30.51 -3.91 30.53
C ALA A 336 29.61 -4.19 31.74
N ILE A 337 28.31 -4.44 31.52
CA ILE A 337 27.38 -4.87 32.58
C ILE A 337 27.77 -6.22 33.21
N SER A 338 28.41 -7.10 32.42
CA SER A 338 28.88 -8.40 32.89
C SER A 338 30.27 -8.34 33.55
N GLY A 339 30.87 -7.14 33.63
CA GLY A 339 32.23 -6.93 34.15
C GLY A 339 33.35 -7.27 33.17
N GLU A 340 33.02 -7.42 31.88
CA GLU A 340 33.99 -7.66 30.80
C GLU A 340 34.33 -6.37 30.05
N GLU A 341 35.57 -6.27 29.56
CA GLU A 341 36.03 -5.12 28.78
C GLU A 341 35.34 -5.03 27.40
N PRO A 342 34.92 -3.82 26.96
CA PRO A 342 34.39 -3.60 25.62
C PRO A 342 35.40 -4.01 24.53
N ASN A 343 35.03 -5.00 23.69
CA ASN A 343 35.92 -5.53 22.66
C ASN A 343 35.32 -5.52 21.24
N ALA A 344 34.05 -5.18 21.08
CA ALA A 344 33.43 -5.10 19.77
C ALA A 344 33.83 -3.79 19.07
N VAL A 345 34.20 -3.88 17.80
CA VAL A 345 34.62 -2.73 16.99
C VAL A 345 33.74 -2.58 15.75
N PHE A 346 33.52 -1.33 15.34
CA PHE A 346 32.81 -1.00 14.11
C PHE A 346 33.76 -1.11 12.91
N GLU A 347 33.43 -2.01 11.97
CA GLU A 347 34.28 -2.31 10.80
C GLU A 347 33.85 -1.64 9.49
N GLY A 348 32.73 -0.88 9.48
CA GLY A 348 32.29 -0.12 8.30
C GLY A 348 32.07 -0.93 7.03
N LYS A 349 31.62 -2.19 7.13
CA LYS A 349 31.34 -3.06 5.98
C LYS A 349 29.90 -2.87 5.51
N TYR A 350 29.72 -2.42 4.26
CA TYR A 350 28.43 -2.19 3.63
C TYR A 350 28.16 -3.21 2.52
N SER A 351 26.92 -3.65 2.38
CA SER A 351 26.52 -4.67 1.40
C SER A 351 26.22 -4.11 0.00
N GLY A 352 26.28 -2.78 -0.17
CA GLY A 352 25.98 -2.09 -1.42
C GLY A 352 24.83 -1.11 -1.29
N PHE A 353 24.39 -0.56 -2.42
CA PHE A 353 23.42 0.52 -2.52
C PHE A 353 22.31 0.20 -3.50
N VAL A 354 21.08 0.59 -3.15
CA VAL A 354 19.88 0.46 -3.99
C VAL A 354 19.15 1.77 -3.98
N ILE A 355 18.83 2.29 -5.17
CA ILE A 355 18.13 3.56 -5.36
C ILE A 355 16.88 3.30 -6.19
N ALA A 356 15.70 3.58 -5.63
CA ALA A 356 14.47 3.62 -6.41
C ALA A 356 14.43 4.92 -7.22
N ILE A 357 14.02 4.87 -8.50
CA ILE A 357 13.89 6.03 -9.39
C ILE A 357 12.43 6.15 -9.89
N SER A 358 11.52 5.39 -9.29
CA SER A 358 10.06 5.40 -9.47
C SER A 358 9.49 4.22 -8.68
N SER A 359 8.17 4.05 -8.69
CA SER A 359 7.56 2.83 -8.15
C SER A 359 7.88 1.56 -8.96
N LYS A 360 8.56 1.68 -10.12
CA LYS A 360 8.73 0.62 -11.13
C LYS A 360 10.17 0.38 -11.58
N TYR A 361 11.08 1.29 -11.27
CA TYR A 361 12.47 1.25 -11.74
C TYR A 361 13.41 1.66 -10.62
N GLY A 362 14.46 0.88 -10.41
CA GLY A 362 15.59 1.26 -9.57
C GLY A 362 16.92 0.91 -10.20
N VAL A 363 18.00 1.29 -9.53
CA VAL A 363 19.37 0.84 -9.82
C VAL A 363 19.99 0.30 -8.53
N ALA A 364 20.77 -0.75 -8.63
CA ALA A 364 21.38 -1.38 -7.47
C ALA A 364 22.79 -1.90 -7.78
N HIS A 365 23.70 -1.65 -6.85
CA HIS A 365 25.03 -2.25 -6.80
C HIS A 365 25.15 -3.00 -5.48
N ILE A 366 25.25 -4.33 -5.53
CA ILE A 366 25.26 -5.22 -4.35
C ILE A 366 26.56 -6.02 -4.34
N GLY A 367 27.21 -6.08 -3.18
CA GLY A 367 28.49 -6.75 -3.02
C GLY A 367 29.56 -6.12 -3.92
N LYS A 368 30.43 -6.96 -4.52
CA LYS A 368 31.52 -6.50 -5.39
C LYS A 368 31.19 -6.50 -6.89
N ASN A 369 30.27 -7.35 -7.34
CA ASN A 369 30.10 -7.67 -8.76
C ASN A 369 28.63 -7.73 -9.22
N THR A 370 27.65 -7.43 -8.37
CA THR A 370 26.23 -7.60 -8.72
C THR A 370 25.61 -6.25 -9.02
N HIS A 371 25.37 -6.00 -10.30
CA HIS A 371 24.74 -4.78 -10.80
C HIS A 371 23.34 -5.10 -11.34
N LEU A 372 22.31 -4.48 -10.78
CA LEU A 372 20.92 -4.68 -11.18
C LEU A 372 20.27 -3.34 -11.55
N SER A 373 19.26 -3.39 -12.41
CA SER A 373 18.49 -2.22 -12.80
C SER A 373 17.05 -2.58 -13.14
N GLY A 374 16.17 -1.58 -13.14
CA GLY A 374 14.75 -1.76 -13.40
C GLY A 374 14.07 -2.59 -12.33
N PHE A 375 13.24 -3.54 -12.77
CA PHE A 375 12.43 -4.38 -11.89
C PHE A 375 13.26 -5.12 -10.82
N TRP A 376 14.42 -5.68 -11.17
CA TRP A 376 15.23 -6.45 -10.22
C TRP A 376 15.86 -5.59 -9.12
N ALA A 377 16.31 -4.38 -9.46
CA ALA A 377 16.78 -3.45 -8.43
C ALA A 377 15.65 -3.02 -7.50
N GLN A 378 14.45 -2.76 -8.05
CA GLN A 378 13.27 -2.43 -7.25
C GLN A 378 12.81 -3.60 -6.36
N ALA A 379 12.85 -4.84 -6.88
CA ALA A 379 12.56 -6.03 -6.09
C ALA A 379 13.54 -6.20 -4.91
N VAL A 380 14.83 -5.90 -5.12
CA VAL A 380 15.81 -5.89 -4.04
C VAL A 380 15.51 -4.80 -3.01
N LYS A 381 15.08 -3.60 -3.41
CA LYS A 381 14.64 -2.56 -2.46
C LYS A 381 13.56 -3.11 -1.51
N HIS A 382 12.53 -3.75 -2.05
CA HIS A 382 11.50 -4.36 -1.20
C HIS A 382 12.02 -5.53 -0.37
N MET A 383 12.97 -6.33 -0.89
CA MET A 383 13.63 -7.40 -0.13
C MET A 383 14.41 -6.85 1.07
N ILE A 384 15.11 -5.73 0.91
CA ILE A 384 15.82 -5.05 2.02
C ILE A 384 14.82 -4.62 3.10
N ASN A 385 13.68 -4.06 2.70
CA ASN A 385 12.63 -3.66 3.64
C ASN A 385 12.03 -4.89 4.35
N PHE A 386 11.84 -6.01 3.65
CA PHE A 386 11.45 -7.27 4.29
C PHE A 386 12.50 -7.79 5.28
N MET A 387 13.78 -7.76 4.90
CA MET A 387 14.88 -8.17 5.76
C MET A 387 14.90 -7.37 7.06
N TYR A 388 14.65 -6.06 7.00
CA TYR A 388 14.50 -5.21 8.18
C TYR A 388 13.45 -5.76 9.15
N PHE A 389 12.23 -6.04 8.68
CA PHE A 389 11.16 -6.57 9.54
C PHE A 389 11.46 -7.96 10.10
N PHE A 390 12.16 -8.81 9.34
CA PHE A 390 12.66 -10.10 9.84
C PHE A 390 13.69 -9.92 10.95
N GLN A 391 14.65 -9.00 10.79
CA GLN A 391 15.71 -8.74 11.78
C GLN A 391 15.15 -8.19 13.10
N ILE A 392 14.16 -7.29 13.06
CA ILE A 392 13.48 -6.80 14.27
C ILE A 392 12.41 -7.75 14.82
N THR A 393 12.25 -8.91 14.16
CA THR A 393 11.32 -10.00 14.47
C THR A 393 9.87 -9.52 14.62
N ASN A 394 9.36 -8.75 13.66
CA ASN A 394 7.99 -8.24 13.69
C ASN A 394 7.21 -8.66 12.42
N ALA A 395 6.49 -9.79 12.53
CA ALA A 395 5.69 -10.34 11.43
C ALA A 395 4.46 -9.47 11.09
N TYR A 396 3.95 -8.70 12.05
CA TYR A 396 2.81 -7.81 11.82
C TYR A 396 3.18 -6.68 10.85
N TYR A 397 4.27 -5.96 11.12
CA TYR A 397 4.72 -4.88 10.24
C TYR A 397 5.26 -5.40 8.91
N PHE A 398 5.87 -6.59 8.88
CA PHE A 398 6.17 -7.29 7.63
C PHE A 398 4.93 -7.46 6.75
N TRP A 399 3.83 -7.99 7.32
CA TRP A 399 2.60 -8.23 6.59
C TRP A 399 1.89 -6.92 6.21
N LEU A 400 1.94 -5.93 7.09
CA LEU A 400 1.39 -4.61 6.84
C LEU A 400 2.08 -3.97 5.62
N TYR A 401 3.41 -3.89 5.64
CA TYR A 401 4.22 -3.41 4.52
C TYR A 401 3.95 -4.21 3.23
N PHE A 402 3.95 -5.54 3.29
CA PHE A 402 3.64 -6.40 2.14
C PHE A 402 2.27 -6.08 1.52
N ARG A 403 1.23 -5.90 2.34
CA ARG A 403 -0.10 -5.54 1.83
C ARG A 403 -0.13 -4.13 1.25
N HIS A 404 0.46 -3.16 1.94
CA HIS A 404 0.44 -1.78 1.47
C HIS A 404 1.14 -1.63 0.13
N GLU A 405 2.35 -2.18 0.03
CA GLU A 405 3.25 -1.94 -1.09
C GLU A 405 2.92 -2.73 -2.34
N PHE A 406 2.32 -3.91 -2.18
CA PHE A 406 2.00 -4.78 -3.30
C PHE A 406 0.50 -4.76 -3.65
N PHE A 407 -0.41 -4.67 -2.69
CA PHE A 407 -1.84 -4.87 -2.95
C PHE A 407 -2.71 -3.61 -2.78
N ASN A 408 -2.25 -2.60 -2.06
CA ASN A 408 -3.09 -1.45 -1.73
C ASN A 408 -2.61 -0.14 -2.35
N THR A 409 -1.46 -0.12 -3.02
CA THR A 409 -0.95 1.10 -3.65
C THR A 409 -1.88 1.56 -4.77
N ALA A 410 -2.37 2.80 -4.62
CA ALA A 410 -3.27 3.42 -5.56
C ALA A 410 -2.56 3.75 -6.88
N ASN A 411 -3.36 4.08 -7.90
CA ASN A 411 -2.89 4.65 -9.17
C ASN A 411 -1.80 3.83 -9.88
N GLU A 412 -1.78 2.51 -9.69
CA GLU A 412 -0.83 1.58 -10.32
C GLU A 412 0.64 1.87 -9.99
N ARG A 413 0.90 2.56 -8.87
CA ARG A 413 2.25 2.93 -8.41
C ARG A 413 2.88 1.87 -7.54
N ASN A 414 2.96 0.64 -8.04
CA ASN A 414 3.71 -0.43 -7.40
C ASN A 414 4.62 -1.14 -8.41
N LEU A 415 5.49 -2.02 -7.89
CA LEU A 415 6.43 -2.82 -8.68
C LEU A 415 5.76 -3.56 -9.85
N PHE A 416 4.53 -4.01 -9.64
CA PHE A 416 3.75 -4.78 -10.60
C PHE A 416 2.77 -3.93 -11.41
N HIS A 417 3.01 -2.62 -11.55
CA HIS A 417 2.21 -1.75 -12.43
C HIS A 417 0.69 -1.84 -12.16
N GLY A 418 0.32 -2.01 -10.89
CA GLY A 418 -1.06 -2.12 -10.43
C GLY A 418 -1.76 -3.46 -10.71
N TYR A 419 -1.09 -4.45 -11.33
CA TYR A 419 -1.70 -5.74 -11.64
C TYR A 419 -2.21 -6.49 -10.41
N VAL A 420 -1.57 -6.27 -9.26
CA VAL A 420 -1.95 -6.88 -7.97
C VAL A 420 -2.72 -5.92 -7.05
N SER A 421 -2.83 -4.62 -7.37
CA SER A 421 -3.43 -3.62 -6.46
C SER A 421 -4.93 -3.39 -6.63
N ARG A 422 -5.65 -4.34 -7.22
CA ARG A 422 -7.11 -4.28 -7.30
C ARG A 422 -7.72 -4.68 -5.97
N GLN A 423 -8.52 -3.78 -5.39
CA GLN A 423 -9.34 -4.12 -4.22
C GLN A 423 -10.36 -5.21 -4.62
N GLY A 424 -10.03 -6.46 -4.24
CA GLY A 424 -10.81 -7.68 -4.48
C GLY A 424 -10.38 -8.46 -5.73
N ASN A 425 -9.85 -9.69 -5.54
CA ASN A 425 -9.60 -10.59 -6.66
C ASN A 425 -10.90 -11.23 -7.15
N VAL A 426 -11.46 -10.65 -8.21
CA VAL A 426 -12.68 -11.12 -8.88
C VAL A 426 -12.49 -12.51 -9.53
N LEU A 427 -11.26 -12.99 -9.75
CA LEU A 427 -10.98 -14.36 -10.25
C LEU A 427 -11.60 -15.44 -9.37
N TRP A 428 -11.55 -15.25 -8.06
CA TRP A 428 -12.06 -16.25 -7.11
C TRP A 428 -13.57 -16.47 -7.22
N SER A 429 -14.28 -15.57 -7.89
CA SER A 429 -15.71 -15.70 -8.17
C SER A 429 -16.04 -16.32 -9.54
N VAL A 430 -15.06 -16.58 -10.41
CA VAL A 430 -15.32 -17.23 -11.72
C VAL A 430 -15.75 -18.69 -11.60
N PRO A 431 -15.09 -19.54 -10.79
CA PRO A 431 -15.57 -20.92 -10.59
C PRO A 431 -17.02 -20.91 -10.12
N ALA A 432 -17.37 -19.98 -9.23
CA ALA A 432 -18.73 -19.80 -8.72
C ALA A 432 -19.71 -19.34 -9.82
N ARG A 433 -19.28 -18.41 -10.70
CA ARG A 433 -20.06 -17.94 -11.86
C ARG A 433 -20.35 -19.07 -12.86
N LEU A 434 -19.33 -19.83 -13.25
CA LEU A 434 -19.47 -20.95 -14.19
C LEU A 434 -20.30 -22.08 -13.60
N PHE A 435 -20.07 -22.39 -12.32
CA PHE A 435 -20.85 -23.38 -11.59
C PHE A 435 -22.34 -23.01 -11.55
N LEU A 436 -22.65 -21.74 -11.24
CA LEU A 436 -24.02 -21.24 -11.27
C LEU A 436 -24.64 -21.28 -12.67
N GLY A 437 -23.91 -20.87 -13.70
CA GLY A 437 -24.37 -20.94 -15.09
C GLY A 437 -24.62 -22.38 -15.54
N ALA A 438 -23.73 -23.31 -15.20
CA ALA A 438 -23.88 -24.72 -15.50
C ALA A 438 -25.08 -25.33 -14.79
N ALA A 439 -25.33 -24.96 -13.53
CA ALA A 439 -26.51 -25.41 -12.78
C ALA A 439 -27.81 -25.01 -13.48
N TRP A 440 -27.91 -23.77 -13.99
CA TRP A 440 -29.06 -23.33 -14.79
C TRP A 440 -29.19 -24.10 -16.11
N LEU A 441 -28.09 -24.33 -16.84
CA LEU A 441 -28.14 -25.07 -18.10
C LEU A 441 -28.51 -26.55 -17.92
N VAL A 442 -28.02 -27.18 -16.85
CA VAL A 442 -28.40 -28.56 -16.49
C VAL A 442 -29.89 -28.64 -16.20
N ASP A 443 -30.42 -27.74 -15.37
CA ASP A 443 -31.86 -27.68 -15.06
C ASP A 443 -32.71 -27.50 -16.33
N VAL A 444 -32.30 -26.58 -17.21
CA VAL A 444 -32.98 -26.30 -18.48
C VAL A 444 -32.89 -27.47 -19.46
N SER A 445 -31.78 -28.22 -19.50
CA SER A 445 -31.62 -29.33 -20.45
C SER A 445 -32.72 -30.40 -20.30
N HIS A 446 -33.15 -30.64 -19.06
CA HIS A 446 -34.27 -31.53 -18.74
C HIS A 446 -35.65 -30.93 -19.08
N LYS A 447 -35.75 -29.60 -19.13
CA LYS A 447 -36.97 -28.87 -19.56
C LYS A 447 -37.06 -28.71 -21.07
N VAL A 448 -35.96 -28.87 -21.81
CA VAL A 448 -35.95 -28.75 -23.27
C VAL A 448 -36.13 -30.11 -23.96
N SER A 449 -35.56 -31.19 -23.41
CA SER A 449 -35.47 -32.49 -24.08
C SER A 449 -36.15 -33.65 -23.32
N GLY A 450 -36.59 -34.67 -24.07
CA GLY A 450 -37.17 -35.90 -23.53
C GLY A 450 -38.58 -35.76 -22.97
N GLU A 451 -39.05 -36.78 -22.23
CA GLU A 451 -40.38 -36.81 -21.59
C GLU A 451 -40.58 -35.68 -20.55
N GLY A 452 -39.50 -35.00 -20.14
CA GLY A 452 -39.50 -33.86 -19.23
C GLY A 452 -39.78 -32.51 -19.90
N SER A 453 -39.88 -32.44 -21.23
CA SER A 453 -39.94 -31.17 -21.96
C SER A 453 -41.11 -30.27 -21.53
N TRP A 454 -40.82 -28.96 -21.49
CA TRP A 454 -41.74 -27.88 -21.16
C TRP A 454 -42.34 -27.22 -22.42
N PHE A 455 -41.87 -27.62 -23.61
CA PHE A 455 -42.36 -27.12 -24.90
C PHE A 455 -43.49 -27.96 -25.51
N VAL A 456 -43.74 -29.15 -24.96
CA VAL A 456 -44.89 -29.99 -25.32
C VAL A 456 -46.17 -29.49 -24.65
N ASN A 457 -47.32 -29.86 -25.20
CA ASN A 457 -48.65 -29.45 -24.71
C ASN A 457 -49.06 -30.21 -23.42
N LYS A 458 -48.15 -30.31 -22.45
CA LYS A 458 -48.38 -30.88 -21.12
C LYS A 458 -48.01 -29.86 -20.05
N LEU A 459 -48.97 -29.46 -19.23
CA LEU A 459 -48.77 -28.45 -18.18
C LEU A 459 -47.87 -29.03 -17.08
N ARG A 460 -46.75 -28.35 -16.79
CA ARG A 460 -45.77 -28.74 -15.77
C ARG A 460 -45.80 -27.84 -14.53
N LEU A 461 -46.49 -26.72 -14.60
CA LEU A 461 -46.80 -25.83 -13.47
C LEU A 461 -47.94 -26.42 -12.61
N SER A 462 -47.80 -27.67 -12.18
CA SER A 462 -48.82 -28.41 -11.43
C SER A 462 -48.97 -27.98 -9.97
N SER A 463 -48.12 -27.07 -9.49
CA SER A 463 -48.25 -26.38 -8.21
C SER A 463 -49.40 -25.37 -8.17
N PHE A 464 -49.94 -25.00 -9.34
CA PHE A 464 -51.06 -24.08 -9.48
C PHE A 464 -52.36 -24.87 -9.62
N ASP A 465 -53.06 -25.05 -8.49
CA ASP A 465 -54.31 -25.84 -8.41
C ASP A 465 -55.41 -25.35 -9.39
N TRP A 466 -55.48 -24.05 -9.65
CA TRP A 466 -56.46 -23.41 -10.53
C TRP A 466 -56.27 -23.69 -12.03
N LEU A 467 -55.17 -24.34 -12.44
CA LEU A 467 -54.86 -24.62 -13.85
C LEU A 467 -54.97 -26.10 -14.23
N VAL A 468 -55.03 -27.01 -13.25
CA VAL A 468 -54.99 -28.48 -13.46
C VAL A 468 -56.37 -29.09 -13.71
N THR A 469 -57.44 -28.32 -13.57
CA THR A 469 -58.82 -28.74 -13.89
C THR A 469 -59.13 -28.42 -15.36
N ASN A 470 -58.86 -29.37 -16.30
CA ASN A 470 -59.60 -29.57 -17.58
C ASN A 470 -58.93 -30.51 -18.62
N THR A 471 -58.35 -31.67 -18.24
CA THR A 471 -58.12 -32.76 -19.22
C THR A 471 -58.26 -34.16 -18.58
N THR A 472 -59.41 -34.45 -17.99
CA THR A 472 -59.94 -35.81 -17.92
C THR A 472 -61.42 -35.78 -18.27
N SER A 473 -61.73 -36.10 -19.51
CA SER A 473 -63.06 -36.55 -19.92
C SER A 473 -62.88 -37.69 -20.91
N GLY A 474 -62.96 -38.93 -20.41
CA GLY A 474 -62.95 -40.13 -21.24
C GLY A 474 -62.51 -41.46 -20.60
N ALA A 475 -62.79 -41.72 -19.32
CA ALA A 475 -63.11 -43.04 -18.71
C ALA A 475 -62.81 -43.10 -17.20
N THR A 476 -63.78 -43.56 -16.42
CA THR A 476 -63.83 -43.78 -14.95
C THR A 476 -63.56 -45.26 -14.57
N PRO A 477 -63.54 -45.69 -13.29
CA PRO A 477 -62.70 -45.28 -12.15
C PRO A 477 -62.20 -46.48 -11.27
N LYS A 478 -61.19 -46.26 -10.40
CA LYS A 478 -60.92 -46.90 -9.07
C LYS A 478 -59.45 -46.60 -8.72
N SER A 479 -59.03 -46.30 -7.50
CA SER A 479 -59.60 -46.39 -6.16
C SER A 479 -58.64 -45.68 -5.20
N GLY A 480 -59.15 -45.12 -4.12
CA GLY A 480 -58.39 -45.02 -2.86
C GLY A 480 -57.42 -43.85 -2.75
N ALA A 481 -57.56 -43.16 -1.63
CA ALA A 481 -56.63 -42.17 -1.08
C ALA A 481 -55.15 -42.52 -1.34
N ALA A 482 -54.49 -41.66 -2.09
CA ALA A 482 -53.13 -41.27 -1.78
C ALA A 482 -53.01 -39.82 -2.23
N ALA A 483 -52.92 -38.92 -1.25
CA ALA A 483 -52.63 -37.53 -1.45
C ALA A 483 -51.56 -37.40 -2.54
N ALA A 484 -51.93 -36.85 -3.69
CA ALA A 484 -50.98 -36.38 -4.68
C ALA A 484 -50.27 -35.19 -4.02
N THR A 485 -49.33 -35.50 -3.15
CA THR A 485 -48.17 -34.66 -2.89
C THR A 485 -47.72 -34.24 -4.27
N ALA A 486 -47.94 -32.97 -4.61
CA ALA A 486 -47.40 -32.39 -5.81
C ALA A 486 -45.89 -32.63 -5.71
N LYS A 487 -45.42 -33.69 -6.38
CA LYS A 487 -44.01 -33.94 -6.56
C LYS A 487 -43.58 -32.81 -7.48
N ALA A 488 -43.19 -31.67 -6.89
CA ALA A 488 -42.43 -30.67 -7.59
C ALA A 488 -41.34 -31.43 -8.35
N ALA A 489 -41.13 -31.08 -9.63
CA ALA A 489 -40.09 -31.72 -10.42
C ALA A 489 -38.81 -31.72 -9.58
N LYS A 490 -38.32 -32.92 -9.24
CA LYS A 490 -37.22 -33.11 -8.30
C LYS A 490 -36.06 -32.28 -8.87
N ALA A 491 -35.67 -31.20 -8.20
CA ALA A 491 -34.60 -30.35 -8.70
C ALA A 491 -33.33 -31.20 -8.79
N THR A 492 -32.90 -31.54 -10.01
CA THR A 492 -31.88 -32.58 -10.23
C THR A 492 -30.50 -32.11 -9.82
N PHE A 493 -30.27 -30.80 -9.77
CA PHE A 493 -29.08 -30.23 -9.18
C PHE A 493 -29.42 -29.73 -7.79
N SER A 494 -29.19 -30.58 -6.78
CA SER A 494 -29.28 -30.15 -5.41
C SER A 494 -28.17 -30.72 -4.54
N LEU A 495 -27.65 -29.92 -3.61
CA LEU A 495 -26.81 -30.44 -2.54
C LEU A 495 -27.73 -31.23 -1.58
N SER A 496 -28.20 -32.41 -1.99
CA SER A 496 -28.97 -33.33 -1.14
C SER A 496 -28.02 -34.38 -0.56
N TYR A 497 -27.76 -34.36 0.75
CA TYR A 497 -28.50 -34.99 1.87
C TYR A 497 -28.34 -36.51 1.93
N GLU A 498 -28.11 -37.03 3.14
CA GLU A 498 -27.97 -38.46 3.44
C GLU A 498 -29.01 -39.30 2.70
N TYR A 499 -28.54 -40.42 2.15
CA TYR A 499 -29.33 -41.38 1.39
C TYR A 499 -30.58 -41.79 2.18
N GLY A 500 -31.78 -41.41 1.71
CA GLY A 500 -33.06 -41.82 2.30
C GLY A 500 -34.02 -40.70 2.69
N HIS A 501 -33.60 -39.43 2.75
CA HIS A 501 -34.50 -38.31 3.08
C HIS A 501 -34.95 -37.51 1.84
N GLN A 502 -36.24 -37.12 1.81
CA GLN A 502 -36.79 -36.27 0.73
C GLN A 502 -36.40 -34.80 0.96
N PRO A 503 -36.03 -34.04 -0.10
CA PRO A 503 -35.63 -32.64 0.05
C PRO A 503 -36.82 -31.77 0.51
N MET A 504 -36.57 -30.92 1.50
CA MET A 504 -37.57 -30.02 2.07
C MET A 504 -37.82 -28.82 1.15
N LEU A 505 -39.08 -28.54 0.83
CA LEU A 505 -39.49 -27.32 0.13
C LEU A 505 -39.24 -26.11 1.02
N ILE A 506 -38.87 -24.98 0.42
CA ILE A 506 -38.69 -23.72 1.17
C ILE A 506 -40.02 -23.25 1.74
N PHE A 507 -41.07 -23.24 0.92
CA PHE A 507 -42.44 -23.02 1.34
C PHE A 507 -43.28 -24.24 0.96
N GLN A 508 -43.93 -24.84 1.95
CA GLN A 508 -44.83 -25.98 1.75
C GLN A 508 -46.11 -25.59 0.98
N HIS A 509 -46.53 -24.33 1.12
CA HIS A 509 -47.67 -23.74 0.42
C HIS A 509 -47.32 -22.34 -0.06
N MET A 510 -47.92 -21.95 -1.18
CA MET A 510 -47.76 -20.60 -1.72
C MET A 510 -48.38 -19.57 -0.76
N PRO A 511 -47.65 -18.49 -0.41
CA PRO A 511 -48.22 -17.43 0.41
C PRO A 511 -49.44 -16.80 -0.26
N LYS A 512 -50.51 -16.53 0.50
CA LYS A 512 -51.82 -16.09 -0.04
C LYS A 512 -51.73 -14.87 -0.96
N TRP A 513 -51.00 -13.82 -0.54
CA TRP A 513 -50.83 -12.62 -1.37
C TRP A 513 -50.13 -12.92 -2.70
N TYR A 514 -49.17 -13.84 -2.70
CA TYR A 514 -48.43 -14.23 -3.88
C TYR A 514 -49.26 -15.17 -4.76
N TYR A 515 -50.12 -16.00 -4.16
CA TYR A 515 -51.13 -16.78 -4.86
C TYR A 515 -52.08 -15.87 -5.64
N ASP A 516 -52.63 -14.84 -5.01
CA ASP A 516 -53.55 -13.91 -5.67
C ASP A 516 -52.88 -13.17 -6.84
N VAL A 517 -51.64 -12.70 -6.64
CA VAL A 517 -50.84 -12.05 -7.69
C VAL A 517 -50.50 -13.01 -8.83
N THR A 518 -50.04 -14.23 -8.52
CA THR A 518 -49.65 -15.23 -9.53
C THR A 518 -50.87 -15.72 -10.31
N LYS A 519 -52.02 -15.89 -9.65
CA LYS A 519 -53.29 -16.22 -10.30
C LYS A 519 -53.78 -15.11 -11.21
N PHE A 520 -53.60 -13.85 -10.83
CA PHE A 520 -53.89 -12.71 -11.70
C PHE A 520 -52.97 -12.68 -12.93
N MET A 521 -51.67 -12.92 -12.74
CA MET A 521 -50.68 -12.92 -13.84
C MET A 521 -50.80 -14.14 -14.75
N ILE A 522 -51.20 -15.30 -14.21
CA ILE A 522 -51.36 -16.57 -14.93
C ILE A 522 -52.79 -17.11 -14.73
N PRO A 523 -53.80 -16.44 -15.30
CA PRO A 523 -55.20 -16.73 -14.98
C PRO A 523 -55.74 -17.96 -15.71
N ASN A 524 -55.10 -18.41 -16.79
CA ASN A 524 -55.58 -19.50 -17.62
C ASN A 524 -54.43 -20.38 -18.15
N THR A 525 -54.77 -21.57 -18.64
CA THR A 525 -53.81 -22.58 -19.09
C THR A 525 -52.97 -22.11 -20.28
N ASN A 526 -53.51 -21.26 -21.15
CA ASN A 526 -52.76 -20.69 -22.28
C ASN A 526 -51.62 -19.76 -21.80
N MET A 527 -51.92 -18.87 -20.85
CA MET A 527 -50.91 -18.02 -20.21
C MET A 527 -49.91 -18.86 -19.43
N ALA A 528 -50.35 -19.95 -18.79
CA ALA A 528 -49.46 -20.87 -18.10
C ALA A 528 -48.49 -21.57 -19.06
N PHE A 529 -48.97 -22.05 -20.21
CA PHE A 529 -48.10 -22.61 -21.26
C PHE A 529 -47.12 -21.56 -21.82
N PHE A 530 -47.56 -20.32 -21.98
CA PHE A 530 -46.68 -19.22 -22.40
C PHE A 530 -45.60 -18.94 -21.35
N MET A 531 -45.98 -18.77 -20.08
CA MET A 531 -45.05 -18.49 -18.97
C MET A 531 -44.08 -19.64 -18.75
N GLN A 532 -44.55 -20.89 -18.83
CA GLN A 532 -43.70 -22.08 -18.73
C GLN A 532 -42.59 -22.05 -19.80
N LYS A 533 -42.95 -21.79 -21.06
CA LYS A 533 -41.99 -21.68 -22.17
C LYS A 533 -41.05 -20.49 -21.99
N THR A 534 -41.58 -19.32 -21.64
CA THR A 534 -40.79 -18.10 -21.43
C THR A 534 -39.81 -18.23 -20.28
N MET A 535 -40.22 -18.83 -19.16
CA MET A 535 -39.33 -19.10 -18.02
C MET A 535 -38.18 -20.03 -18.42
N THR A 536 -38.46 -21.12 -19.15
CA THR A 536 -37.40 -22.02 -19.64
C THR A 536 -36.43 -21.30 -20.58
N ILE A 537 -36.92 -20.40 -21.45
CA ILE A 537 -36.05 -19.58 -22.32
C ILE A 537 -35.22 -18.60 -21.48
N LEU A 538 -35.79 -17.95 -20.47
CA LEU A 538 -35.06 -17.01 -19.61
C LEU A 538 -34.01 -17.72 -18.76
N GLU A 539 -34.30 -18.89 -18.20
CA GLU A 539 -33.32 -19.72 -17.50
C GLU A 539 -32.18 -20.14 -18.43
N LEU A 540 -32.49 -20.50 -19.68
CA LEU A 540 -31.49 -20.80 -20.71
C LEU A 540 -30.60 -19.58 -20.97
N LEU A 541 -31.20 -18.41 -21.18
CA LEU A 541 -30.48 -17.18 -21.43
C LEU A 541 -29.63 -16.76 -20.23
N ILE A 542 -30.12 -16.91 -19.00
CA ILE A 542 -29.37 -16.67 -17.76
C ILE A 542 -28.18 -17.62 -17.67
N GLY A 543 -28.41 -18.94 -17.85
CA GLY A 543 -27.35 -19.94 -17.83
C GLY A 543 -26.27 -19.66 -18.86
N LEU A 544 -26.67 -19.41 -20.11
CA LEU A 544 -25.75 -19.04 -21.19
C LEU A 544 -25.03 -17.71 -20.90
N ALA A 545 -25.74 -16.69 -20.40
CA ALA A 545 -25.17 -15.39 -20.04
C ALA A 545 -24.12 -15.50 -18.93
N LEU A 546 -24.33 -16.37 -17.92
CA LEU A 546 -23.37 -16.61 -16.85
C LEU A 546 -22.17 -17.46 -17.31
N ILE A 547 -22.39 -18.46 -18.16
CA ILE A 547 -21.31 -19.27 -18.75
C ILE A 547 -20.42 -18.40 -19.64
N VAL A 548 -21.04 -17.68 -20.58
CA VAL A 548 -20.36 -16.79 -21.54
C VAL A 548 -19.92 -15.48 -20.87
N GLY A 549 -20.43 -15.18 -19.67
CA GLY A 549 -20.11 -14.00 -18.86
C GLY A 549 -20.57 -12.67 -19.46
N LEU A 550 -21.71 -12.65 -20.14
CA LEU A 550 -22.37 -11.46 -20.71
C LEU A 550 -23.48 -10.97 -19.76
N PHE A 551 -23.50 -9.69 -19.44
CA PHE A 551 -24.43 -9.09 -18.47
C PHE A 551 -24.49 -9.87 -17.15
N THR A 552 -23.33 -10.33 -16.66
CA THR A 552 -23.21 -11.25 -15.53
C THR A 552 -23.86 -10.67 -14.29
N TRP A 553 -23.72 -9.37 -14.05
CA TRP A 553 -24.40 -8.72 -12.93
C TRP A 553 -25.93 -8.86 -13.04
N LEU A 554 -26.50 -8.63 -14.23
CA LEU A 554 -27.94 -8.73 -14.48
C LEU A 554 -28.41 -10.19 -14.47
N ALA A 555 -27.66 -11.12 -15.07
CA ALA A 555 -27.98 -12.54 -15.09
C ALA A 555 -27.90 -13.16 -13.69
N SER A 556 -26.92 -12.76 -12.87
CA SER A 556 -26.84 -13.12 -11.46
C SER A 556 -27.99 -12.52 -10.65
N ALA A 557 -28.34 -11.25 -10.86
CA ALA A 557 -29.51 -10.65 -10.21
C ALA A 557 -30.82 -11.34 -10.61
N ALA A 558 -30.99 -11.69 -11.89
CA ALA A 558 -32.12 -12.44 -12.39
C ALA A 558 -32.17 -13.86 -11.80
N SER A 559 -31.00 -14.50 -11.63
CA SER A 559 -30.90 -15.80 -10.95
C SER A 559 -31.43 -15.73 -9.52
N VAL A 560 -31.07 -14.68 -8.76
CA VAL A 560 -31.59 -14.45 -7.41
C VAL A 560 -33.11 -14.27 -7.45
N ALA A 561 -33.62 -13.43 -8.35
CA ALA A 561 -35.05 -13.19 -8.50
C ALA A 561 -35.83 -14.47 -8.84
N PHE A 562 -35.31 -15.31 -9.74
CA PHE A 562 -35.93 -16.56 -10.13
C PHE A 562 -35.96 -17.57 -8.99
N VAL A 563 -34.86 -17.70 -8.25
CA VAL A 563 -34.83 -18.57 -7.06
C VAL A 563 -35.88 -18.12 -6.03
N VAL A 564 -36.05 -16.82 -5.82
CA VAL A 564 -37.09 -16.27 -4.93
C VAL A 564 -38.50 -16.60 -5.45
N ILE A 565 -38.76 -16.38 -6.74
CA ILE A 565 -40.04 -16.69 -7.39
C ILE A 565 -40.38 -18.18 -7.26
N PHE A 566 -39.44 -19.08 -7.52
CA PHE A 566 -39.66 -20.52 -7.38
C PHE A 566 -39.86 -20.96 -5.94
N SER A 567 -39.14 -20.33 -5.01
CA SER A 567 -39.33 -20.56 -3.58
C SER A 567 -40.76 -20.21 -3.16
N LEU A 568 -41.23 -19.02 -3.53
CA LEU A 568 -42.58 -18.55 -3.22
C LEU A 568 -43.66 -19.39 -3.89
N SER A 569 -43.38 -19.94 -5.08
CA SER A 569 -44.31 -20.79 -5.84
C SER A 569 -44.37 -22.25 -5.35
N SER A 570 -43.72 -22.59 -4.23
CA SER A 570 -43.59 -23.96 -3.70
C SER A 570 -42.94 -24.95 -4.68
N MET A 571 -42.01 -24.44 -5.51
CA MET A 571 -41.30 -25.20 -6.54
C MET A 571 -39.78 -25.26 -6.33
N PHE A 572 -39.29 -24.84 -5.16
CA PHE A 572 -37.85 -24.78 -4.86
C PHE A 572 -37.51 -25.42 -3.51
N TYR A 573 -36.33 -26.04 -3.45
CA TYR A 573 -35.87 -26.82 -2.30
C TYR A 573 -34.76 -26.11 -1.53
N TRP A 574 -34.72 -26.34 -0.22
CA TRP A 574 -33.70 -25.77 0.68
C TRP A 574 -32.27 -26.12 0.26
N THR A 575 -32.05 -27.29 -0.33
CA THR A 575 -30.75 -27.77 -0.79
C THR A 575 -30.14 -26.94 -1.94
N ASN A 576 -30.93 -26.04 -2.54
CA ASN A 576 -30.51 -25.16 -3.64
C ASN A 576 -30.42 -23.69 -3.27
N ILE A 577 -30.63 -23.36 -2.01
CA ILE A 577 -30.59 -21.97 -1.55
C ILE A 577 -29.20 -21.32 -1.76
N TRP A 578 -28.13 -22.12 -1.83
CA TRP A 578 -26.76 -21.68 -2.11
C TRP A 578 -26.61 -20.93 -3.44
N MET A 579 -27.54 -21.10 -4.38
CA MET A 579 -27.53 -20.37 -5.64
C MET A 579 -27.62 -18.85 -5.42
N ILE A 580 -28.35 -18.40 -4.39
CA ILE A 580 -28.48 -16.97 -4.05
C ILE A 580 -27.13 -16.36 -3.66
N PRO A 581 -26.40 -16.83 -2.63
CA PRO A 581 -25.12 -16.24 -2.26
C PRO A 581 -24.05 -16.36 -3.34
N ILE A 582 -24.05 -17.45 -4.15
CA ILE A 582 -23.14 -17.56 -5.30
C ILE A 582 -23.48 -16.53 -6.38
N ALA A 583 -24.76 -16.33 -6.68
CA ALA A 583 -25.20 -15.32 -7.63
C ALA A 583 -24.79 -13.92 -7.17
N ILE A 584 -25.02 -13.59 -5.89
CA ILE A 584 -24.58 -12.31 -5.31
C ILE A 584 -23.06 -12.15 -5.41
N ALA A 585 -22.27 -13.18 -5.08
CA ALA A 585 -20.82 -13.13 -5.19
C ALA A 585 -20.34 -12.89 -6.64
N ALA A 586 -21.02 -13.47 -7.62
CA ALA A 586 -20.73 -13.27 -9.05
C ALA A 586 -21.06 -11.84 -9.55
N MET A 587 -21.84 -11.06 -8.80
CA MET A 587 -22.14 -9.64 -9.11
C MET A 587 -20.95 -8.71 -8.85
N ASN A 588 -19.86 -9.15 -8.23
CA ASN A 588 -18.62 -8.38 -8.02
C ASN A 588 -17.88 -7.98 -9.32
N GLY A 589 -18.47 -8.24 -10.49
CA GLY A 589 -17.85 -8.02 -11.80
C GLY A 589 -17.18 -9.27 -12.37
N SER A 590 -17.50 -10.47 -11.87
CA SER A 590 -16.96 -11.76 -12.36
C SER A 590 -17.10 -11.95 -13.88
N GLY A 591 -18.14 -11.38 -14.50
CA GLY A 591 -18.30 -11.33 -15.96
C GLY A 591 -17.13 -10.69 -16.70
N ARG A 592 -16.42 -9.77 -16.06
CA ARG A 592 -15.24 -9.11 -16.63
C ARG A 592 -14.01 -10.03 -16.66
N ILE A 593 -14.07 -11.19 -15.99
CA ILE A 593 -13.02 -12.21 -15.92
C ILE A 593 -13.51 -13.45 -16.69
N PHE A 594 -12.88 -13.79 -17.83
CA PHE A 594 -13.32 -14.87 -18.75
C PHE A 594 -14.78 -14.75 -19.23
N GLY A 595 -15.26 -13.53 -19.51
CA GLY A 595 -16.63 -13.30 -19.97
C GLY A 595 -16.79 -12.06 -20.86
N LEU A 596 -17.93 -11.95 -21.54
CA LEU A 596 -18.23 -10.86 -22.50
C LEU A 596 -18.46 -9.47 -21.86
N ASP A 597 -18.77 -9.39 -20.56
CA ASP A 597 -18.91 -8.12 -19.82
C ASP A 597 -17.67 -7.24 -19.85
N LYS A 598 -16.50 -7.86 -20.05
CA LYS A 598 -15.23 -7.16 -20.26
C LYS A 598 -15.32 -6.17 -21.43
N TYR A 599 -16.10 -6.50 -22.46
CA TYR A 599 -16.25 -5.69 -23.68
C TYR A 599 -17.59 -4.94 -23.72
N ALA A 600 -18.69 -5.61 -23.35
CA ALA A 600 -20.04 -5.03 -23.41
C ALA A 600 -20.22 -3.86 -22.41
N MET A 601 -19.79 -4.02 -21.15
CA MET A 601 -20.04 -3.01 -20.12
C MET A 601 -19.31 -1.68 -20.34
N PRO A 602 -18.00 -1.66 -20.71
CA PRO A 602 -17.33 -0.41 -21.04
C PRO A 602 -17.88 0.25 -22.31
N TRP A 603 -18.27 -0.54 -23.32
CA TRP A 603 -18.90 -0.02 -24.54
C TRP A 603 -20.21 0.70 -24.22
N ILE A 604 -21.10 0.07 -23.44
CA ILE A 604 -22.35 0.68 -22.96
C ILE A 604 -22.05 1.93 -22.14
N GLY A 605 -21.15 1.84 -21.15
CA GLY A 605 -20.82 2.96 -20.27
C GLY A 605 -20.26 4.17 -21.01
N LYS A 606 -19.46 3.97 -22.07
CA LYS A 606 -18.95 5.04 -22.93
C LYS A 606 -20.07 5.71 -23.72
N HIS A 607 -21.00 4.95 -24.31
CA HIS A 607 -22.10 5.53 -25.09
C HIS A 607 -23.11 6.26 -24.19
N LEU A 608 -23.44 5.68 -23.03
CA LEU A 608 -24.30 6.32 -22.04
C LEU A 608 -23.66 7.60 -21.47
N ARG A 609 -22.35 7.60 -21.19
CA ARG A 609 -21.66 8.80 -20.70
C ARG A 609 -21.70 9.93 -21.72
N HIS A 610 -21.43 9.64 -23.01
CA HIS A 610 -21.50 10.65 -24.06
C HIS A 610 -22.93 11.16 -24.31
N TRP A 611 -23.92 10.28 -24.20
CA TRP A 611 -25.32 10.66 -24.31
C TRP A 611 -25.78 11.54 -23.14
N TRP A 612 -25.36 11.22 -21.91
CA TRP A 612 -25.82 11.90 -20.69
C TRP A 612 -25.07 13.19 -20.37
N TYR A 613 -23.74 13.20 -20.51
CA TYR A 613 -22.89 14.33 -20.10
C TYR A 613 -22.40 15.20 -21.27
N GLY A 614 -22.74 14.83 -22.51
CA GLY A 614 -22.17 15.46 -23.69
C GLY A 614 -20.66 15.18 -23.84
N LYS A 615 -19.98 15.94 -24.70
CA LYS A 615 -18.52 15.90 -24.85
C LYS A 615 -17.91 17.08 -24.09
N GLU A 616 -17.05 16.79 -23.11
CA GLU A 616 -16.30 17.81 -22.37
C GLU A 616 -15.54 18.74 -23.33
N LYS A 617 -15.68 20.06 -23.17
CA LYS A 617 -14.90 21.08 -23.88
C LYS A 617 -14.20 21.97 -22.86
N ALA A 618 -12.87 21.92 -22.83
CA ALA A 618 -12.07 22.87 -22.05
C ALA A 618 -11.95 24.20 -22.81
N ILE A 619 -12.11 25.33 -22.11
CA ILE A 619 -12.17 26.69 -22.68
C ILE A 619 -10.77 27.31 -22.89
N TYR A 620 -9.69 26.63 -22.53
CA TYR A 620 -8.36 27.25 -22.39
C TYR A 620 -7.49 27.26 -23.66
N LYS A 621 -8.12 27.19 -24.86
CA LYS A 621 -7.48 27.62 -26.10
C LYS A 621 -8.28 28.80 -26.64
N LYS A 622 -7.78 30.02 -26.41
CA LYS A 622 -8.04 31.12 -27.34
C LYS A 622 -7.01 31.06 -28.46
#